data_AF-A0AAT9H560-F1
#
_entry.id   AF-A0AAT9H560-F1
#
_cell.length_a   1.000
_cell.length_b   1.000
_cell.length_c   1.000
_cell.angle_alpha   90.00
_cell.angle_beta   90.00
_cell.angle_gamma   90.00
#
_symmetry.space_group_name_H-M   'P 1'
#
loop_
_entity.id
_entity.type
_entity.pdbx_description
1 polymer ?
#
loop_
_entity_poly.entity_id
_entity_poly.type
_entity_poly.pdbx_seq_one_letter_code
_entity_poly.pdbx_strand_id
1 'polypeptide(L)'
;MHYNFFMENYTVDEYALCARFKSKRKKRRLIKEDFEKQLIELRKLEADLWKKRRDLPLVLLEVPYQKGWQRNFKLRDDVARSSEASFYRELLEKINTWRFSPEKSFKRKKKRKRKHVYVENIQTVKEFSEWEWKSSKLELTEKEKTHFYKRERWCSNCKRYKINYVFNEPWRYVLRVSPYVITHTQMVDSDLESQIQFIDNYIVNNHLRYKINRLIHGTSHKWSYYEKENPKERSPIKNKSLQALYQQYVDEMI
;
A
#
# COMPACT_ATOMS: atom_id res chain seq x y z
N MET A 1 -65.03 39.69 11.65
CA MET A 1 -63.74 39.78 10.95
C MET A 1 -63.47 38.43 10.29
N HIS A 2 -63.85 38.28 9.03
CA HIS A 2 -63.64 37.07 8.24
C HIS A 2 -62.35 37.22 7.44
N TYR A 3 -61.34 36.40 7.72
CA TYR A 3 -60.13 36.28 6.91
C TYR A 3 -60.48 35.48 5.64
N ASN A 4 -60.65 36.16 4.51
CA ASN A 4 -60.79 35.52 3.20
C ASN A 4 -59.43 35.06 2.71
N PHE A 5 -59.22 33.75 2.75
CA PHE A 5 -58.07 33.06 2.18
C PHE A 5 -58.30 32.94 0.66
N PHE A 6 -57.83 33.91 -0.12
CA PHE A 6 -57.80 33.80 -1.58
C PHE A 6 -56.72 32.77 -1.99
N MET A 7 -57.14 31.54 -2.27
CA MET A 7 -56.37 30.59 -3.08
C MET A 7 -56.67 30.90 -4.54
N GLU A 8 -55.74 31.58 -5.22
CA GLU A 8 -55.77 31.75 -6.67
C GLU A 8 -55.62 30.38 -7.35
N ASN A 9 -56.55 30.07 -8.26
CA ASN A 9 -56.57 28.82 -9.02
C ASN A 9 -55.52 28.88 -10.14
N TYR A 10 -54.38 28.25 -9.91
CA TYR A 10 -53.35 28.04 -10.94
C TYR A 10 -53.94 27.31 -12.16
N THR A 11 -53.59 27.76 -13.37
CA THR A 11 -53.95 27.04 -14.60
C THR A 11 -53.21 25.70 -14.68
N VAL A 12 -53.78 24.69 -15.35
CA VAL A 12 -53.18 23.34 -15.48
C VAL A 12 -51.77 23.42 -16.09
N ASP A 13 -51.54 24.37 -16.99
CA ASP A 13 -50.23 24.63 -17.61
C ASP A 13 -49.22 25.28 -16.65
N GLU A 14 -49.65 26.23 -15.79
CA GLU A 14 -48.78 26.81 -14.75
C GLU A 14 -48.41 25.78 -13.67
N TYR A 15 -49.34 24.91 -13.28
CA TYR A 15 -49.07 23.80 -12.37
C TYR A 15 -48.09 22.79 -12.99
N ALA A 16 -48.25 22.48 -14.28
CA ALA A 16 -47.32 21.63 -15.03
C ALA A 16 -45.91 22.24 -15.16
N LEU A 17 -45.80 23.56 -15.33
CA LEU A 17 -44.54 24.29 -15.32
C LEU A 17 -43.87 24.28 -13.93
N CYS A 18 -44.63 24.55 -12.86
CA CYS A 18 -44.15 24.45 -11.47
C CYS A 18 -43.71 23.03 -11.10
N ALA A 19 -44.38 21.98 -11.59
CA ALA A 19 -44.01 20.59 -11.36
C ALA A 19 -42.73 20.16 -12.12
N ARG A 20 -42.39 20.83 -13.23
CA ARG A 20 -41.13 20.61 -13.99
C ARG A 20 -39.91 21.20 -13.29
N PHE A 21 -40.08 22.26 -12.50
CA PHE A 21 -38.97 22.85 -11.77
C PHE A 21 -38.56 22.00 -10.57
N LYS A 22 -37.34 21.44 -10.64
CA LYS A 22 -36.76 20.71 -9.51
C LYS A 22 -36.68 21.61 -8.28
N SER A 23 -37.16 21.11 -7.13
CA SER A 23 -37.03 21.83 -5.86
C SER A 23 -35.57 22.15 -5.54
N LYS A 24 -35.33 23.21 -4.75
CA LYS A 24 -33.99 23.62 -4.30
C LYS A 24 -33.20 22.46 -3.68
N ARG A 25 -33.88 21.60 -2.90
CA ARG A 25 -33.30 20.38 -2.30
C ARG A 25 -32.87 19.37 -3.37
N LYS A 26 -33.72 19.12 -4.38
CA LYS A 26 -33.43 18.17 -5.47
C LYS A 26 -32.27 18.66 -6.34
N LYS A 27 -32.20 19.96 -6.65
CA LYS A 27 -31.07 20.57 -7.37
C LYS A 27 -29.74 20.40 -6.62
N ARG A 28 -29.71 20.71 -5.32
CA ARG A 28 -28.52 20.51 -4.46
C ARG A 28 -28.07 19.05 -4.39
N ARG A 29 -29.03 18.12 -4.30
CA ARG A 29 -28.74 16.69 -4.28
C ARG A 29 -28.09 16.22 -5.59
N LEU A 30 -28.62 16.65 -6.73
CA LEU A 30 -28.06 16.29 -8.04
C LEU A 30 -26.63 16.78 -8.21
N ILE A 31 -26.33 18.02 -7.81
CA ILE A 31 -24.96 18.57 -7.86
C ILE A 31 -24.00 17.71 -7.01
N LYS A 32 -24.44 17.30 -5.81
CA LYS A 32 -23.64 16.47 -4.93
C LYS A 32 -23.41 15.07 -5.52
N GLU A 33 -24.46 14.43 -6.04
CA GLU A 33 -24.37 13.11 -6.66
C GLU A 33 -23.49 13.14 -7.91
N ASP A 34 -23.57 14.20 -8.72
CA ASP A 34 -22.73 14.38 -9.90
C ASP A 34 -21.25 14.54 -9.52
N PHE A 35 -20.97 15.37 -8.50
CA PHE A 35 -19.61 15.50 -7.97
C PHE A 35 -19.07 14.18 -7.40
N GLU A 36 -19.90 13.40 -6.68
CA GLU A 36 -19.49 12.09 -6.17
C GLU A 36 -19.20 11.09 -7.31
N LYS A 37 -19.97 11.13 -8.41
CA LYS A 37 -19.67 10.33 -9.62
C LYS A 37 -18.35 10.73 -10.26
N GLN A 38 -18.09 12.02 -10.42
CA GLN A 38 -16.81 12.54 -10.93
C GLN A 38 -15.62 12.04 -10.10
N LEU A 39 -15.76 12.01 -8.76
CA LEU A 39 -14.71 11.47 -7.88
C LEU A 39 -14.47 9.97 -8.06
N ILE A 40 -15.53 9.19 -8.32
CA ILE A 40 -15.41 7.75 -8.59
C ILE A 40 -14.72 7.51 -9.93
N GLU A 41 -15.08 8.27 -10.97
CA GLU A 41 -14.43 8.21 -12.29
C GLU A 41 -12.95 8.58 -12.21
N LEU A 42 -12.64 9.66 -11.50
CA LEU A 42 -11.26 10.09 -11.27
C LEU A 42 -10.42 9.00 -10.61
N ARG A 43 -10.97 8.28 -9.63
CA ARG A 43 -10.28 7.15 -8.99
C ARG A 43 -10.09 5.95 -9.93
N LYS A 44 -11.03 5.68 -10.83
CA LYS A 44 -10.87 4.64 -11.86
C LYS A 44 -9.74 5.02 -12.81
N LEU A 45 -9.72 6.26 -13.29
CA LEU A 45 -8.65 6.78 -14.14
C LEU A 45 -7.28 6.70 -13.47
N GLU A 46 -7.19 7.11 -12.20
CA GLU A 46 -5.98 6.97 -11.39
C GLU A 46 -5.53 5.49 -11.36
N ALA A 47 -6.42 4.57 -11.00
CA ALA A 47 -6.09 3.14 -10.94
C ALA A 47 -5.63 2.57 -12.29
N ASP A 48 -6.24 2.99 -13.38
CA ASP A 48 -5.89 2.57 -14.74
C ASP A 48 -4.53 3.11 -15.17
N LEU A 49 -4.22 4.38 -14.87
CA LEU A 49 -2.89 4.96 -15.13
C LEU A 49 -1.80 4.26 -14.31
N TRP A 50 -2.04 3.99 -13.01
CA TRP A 50 -1.11 3.23 -12.18
C TRP A 50 -0.95 1.78 -12.63
N LYS A 51 -1.99 1.19 -13.25
CA LYS A 51 -1.88 -0.13 -13.88
C LYS A 51 -1.01 -0.04 -15.12
N LYS A 52 -1.29 0.88 -16.06
CA LYS A 52 -0.48 1.11 -17.25
C LYS A 52 1.00 1.36 -16.91
N ARG A 53 1.28 2.19 -15.89
CA ARG A 53 2.64 2.45 -15.39
C ARG A 53 3.37 1.16 -14.96
N ARG A 54 2.68 0.28 -14.26
CA ARG A 54 3.24 -1.01 -13.79
C ARG A 54 3.41 -2.01 -14.93
N ASP A 55 2.54 -1.96 -15.93
CA ASP A 55 2.53 -2.84 -17.08
C ASP A 55 3.55 -2.42 -18.17
N LEU A 56 4.24 -1.28 -17.98
CA LEU A 56 5.32 -0.86 -18.88
C LEU A 56 6.44 -1.93 -18.95
N PRO A 57 7.08 -2.11 -20.12
CA PRO A 57 8.12 -3.12 -20.28
C PRO A 57 9.38 -2.73 -19.52
N LEU A 58 10.18 -3.76 -19.20
CA LEU A 58 11.53 -3.59 -18.67
C LEU A 58 12.50 -3.34 -19.84
N VAL A 59 13.31 -2.29 -19.74
CA VAL A 59 14.34 -1.91 -20.71
C VAL A 59 15.71 -2.28 -20.14
N LEU A 60 16.55 -2.87 -20.99
CA LEU A 60 17.94 -3.20 -20.64
C LEU A 60 18.75 -1.92 -20.37
N LEU A 61 19.55 -1.95 -19.32
CA LEU A 61 20.54 -0.92 -19.05
C LEU A 61 21.77 -1.13 -19.94
N GLU A 62 22.31 -0.04 -20.49
CA GLU A 62 23.57 -0.06 -21.24
C GLU A 62 24.73 -0.60 -20.39
N VAL A 63 24.80 -0.14 -19.14
CA VAL A 63 25.79 -0.60 -18.16
C VAL A 63 25.07 -1.17 -16.94
N PRO A 64 25.09 -2.50 -16.74
CA PRO A 64 24.54 -3.10 -15.55
C PRO A 64 25.39 -2.70 -14.34
N TYR A 65 24.75 -2.40 -13.21
CA TYR A 65 25.43 -1.96 -12.01
C TYR A 65 25.09 -2.84 -10.81
N GLN A 66 26.04 -2.97 -9.89
CA GLN A 66 25.83 -3.69 -8.64
C GLN A 66 25.13 -2.78 -7.62
N LYS A 67 23.90 -3.12 -7.24
CA LYS A 67 23.15 -2.39 -6.19
C LYS A 67 23.52 -2.86 -4.78
N GLY A 68 23.99 -4.09 -4.64
CA GLY A 68 24.37 -4.65 -3.35
C GLY A 68 24.73 -6.12 -3.45
N TRP A 69 24.31 -6.88 -2.45
CA TRP A 69 24.56 -8.31 -2.32
C TRP A 69 23.26 -9.06 -2.07
N GLN A 70 23.20 -10.28 -2.58
CA GLN A 70 22.13 -11.22 -2.30
C GLN A 70 22.69 -12.50 -1.67
N ARG A 71 21.92 -13.09 -0.78
CA ARG A 71 22.25 -14.36 -0.13
C ARG A 71 21.10 -15.34 -0.30
N ASN A 72 21.43 -16.50 -0.82
CA ASN A 72 20.53 -17.63 -1.04
C ASN A 72 21.23 -18.93 -0.61
N PHE A 73 20.49 -20.04 -0.66
CA PHE A 73 21.06 -21.35 -0.41
C PHE A 73 21.52 -22.01 -1.71
N LYS A 74 22.64 -22.72 -1.63
CA LYS A 74 23.17 -23.64 -2.64
C LYS A 74 23.25 -25.03 -2.01
N LEU A 75 23.04 -26.08 -2.80
CA LEU A 75 23.34 -27.45 -2.39
C LEU A 75 24.83 -27.58 -2.02
N ARG A 76 25.13 -28.23 -0.90
CA ARG A 76 26.50 -28.54 -0.49
C ARG A 76 27.15 -29.45 -1.54
N ASP A 77 28.44 -29.24 -1.82
CA ASP A 77 29.12 -29.91 -2.94
C ASP A 77 29.16 -31.45 -2.78
N ASP A 78 29.25 -31.96 -1.55
CA ASP A 78 29.22 -33.41 -1.28
C ASP A 78 27.87 -34.04 -1.67
N VAL A 79 26.76 -33.38 -1.32
CA VAL A 79 25.41 -33.82 -1.67
C VAL A 79 25.16 -33.63 -3.16
N ALA A 80 25.79 -32.63 -3.78
CA ALA A 80 25.68 -32.42 -5.23
C ALA A 80 26.34 -33.54 -6.05
N ARG A 81 27.28 -34.31 -5.47
CA ARG A 81 27.92 -35.47 -6.10
C ARG A 81 27.19 -36.79 -5.84
N SER A 82 26.21 -36.80 -4.94
CA SER A 82 25.46 -38.02 -4.61
C SER A 82 24.38 -38.34 -5.64
N SER A 83 23.82 -39.55 -5.58
CA SER A 83 22.69 -39.96 -6.42
C SER A 83 21.42 -39.13 -6.18
N GLU A 84 21.23 -38.63 -4.97
CA GLU A 84 20.06 -37.81 -4.57
C GLU A 84 20.21 -36.33 -4.95
N ALA A 85 21.27 -35.95 -5.66
CA ALA A 85 21.58 -34.56 -5.97
C ALA A 85 20.48 -33.85 -6.78
N SER A 86 19.77 -34.56 -7.67
CA SER A 86 18.66 -34.00 -8.45
C SER A 86 17.48 -33.65 -7.55
N PHE A 87 17.08 -34.58 -6.67
CA PHE A 87 15.98 -34.40 -5.72
C PHE A 87 16.17 -33.16 -4.84
N TYR A 88 17.34 -33.01 -4.19
CA TYR A 88 17.57 -31.84 -3.34
C TYR A 88 17.76 -30.54 -4.12
N ARG A 89 18.12 -30.59 -5.41
CA ARG A 89 18.14 -29.39 -6.27
C ARG A 89 16.71 -28.92 -6.55
N GLU A 90 15.83 -29.82 -6.98
CA GLU A 90 14.42 -29.53 -7.23
C GLU A 90 13.71 -29.04 -5.96
N LEU A 91 13.94 -29.72 -4.82
CA LEU A 91 13.39 -29.29 -3.54
C LEU A 91 13.89 -27.89 -3.15
N LEU A 92 15.20 -27.63 -3.35
CA LEU A 92 15.79 -26.34 -3.03
C LEU A 92 15.15 -25.21 -3.84
N GLU A 93 14.85 -25.40 -5.11
CA GLU A 93 14.17 -24.38 -5.94
C GLU A 93 12.83 -23.93 -5.33
N LYS A 94 12.08 -24.87 -4.76
CA LYS A 94 10.78 -24.60 -4.13
C LYS A 94 10.88 -23.91 -2.76
N ILE A 95 11.94 -24.21 -1.99
CA ILE A 95 12.10 -23.72 -0.60
C ILE A 95 13.17 -22.66 -0.42
N ASN A 96 13.87 -22.26 -1.48
CA ASN A 96 14.95 -21.28 -1.38
C ASN A 96 14.43 -19.95 -0.84
N THR A 97 15.24 -19.27 -0.05
CA THR A 97 14.94 -17.93 0.45
C THR A 97 16.00 -16.98 -0.05
N TRP A 98 15.56 -15.83 -0.54
CA TRP A 98 16.44 -14.76 -1.01
C TRP A 98 16.45 -13.63 0.00
N ARG A 99 17.64 -13.14 0.34
CA ARG A 99 17.80 -11.93 1.14
C ARG A 99 18.75 -10.98 0.46
N PHE A 100 18.38 -9.70 0.47
CA PHE A 100 19.18 -8.63 -0.10
C PHE A 100 19.79 -7.79 1.03
N SER A 101 21.02 -7.34 0.83
CA SER A 101 21.70 -6.41 1.72
C SER A 101 22.61 -5.49 0.92
N PRO A 102 22.74 -4.21 1.31
CA PRO A 102 23.76 -3.33 0.74
C PRO A 102 25.19 -3.84 0.99
N GLU A 103 25.42 -4.52 2.12
CA GLU A 103 26.74 -5.01 2.53
C GLU A 103 26.87 -6.52 2.35
N LYS A 104 28.08 -6.99 1.96
CA LYS A 104 28.39 -8.42 1.82
C LYS A 104 28.31 -9.19 3.15
N SER A 105 28.38 -8.48 4.28
CA SER A 105 28.47 -9.07 5.62
C SER A 105 27.15 -9.70 6.10
N PHE A 106 26.00 -9.24 5.59
CA PHE A 106 24.65 -9.62 6.07
C PHE A 106 24.49 -9.55 7.60
N LYS A 107 25.19 -8.62 8.25
CA LYS A 107 25.06 -8.39 9.69
C LYS A 107 23.92 -7.43 9.98
N ARG A 108 23.26 -7.63 11.11
CA ARG A 108 22.24 -6.70 11.63
C ARG A 108 22.72 -6.07 12.92
N LYS A 109 22.44 -4.79 13.09
CA LYS A 109 22.71 -4.05 14.31
C LYS A 109 21.72 -4.48 15.39
N LYS A 110 22.22 -5.02 16.51
CA LYS A 110 21.40 -5.44 17.66
C LYS A 110 21.88 -4.70 18.91
N LYS A 111 20.96 -4.13 19.68
CA LYS A 111 21.28 -3.54 20.99
C LYS A 111 21.53 -4.67 22.01
N ARG A 112 22.67 -4.63 22.69
CA ARG A 112 23.03 -5.50 23.82
C ARG A 112 23.62 -4.64 24.93
N LYS A 113 23.04 -4.71 26.14
CA LYS A 113 23.50 -3.99 27.33
C LYS A 113 23.94 -2.54 27.03
N ARG A 114 23.03 -1.74 26.46
CA ARG A 114 23.22 -0.33 26.06
C ARG A 114 24.16 -0.05 24.87
N LYS A 115 24.96 -1.01 24.39
CA LYS A 115 25.79 -0.88 23.17
C LYS A 115 25.11 -1.50 21.95
N HIS A 116 25.52 -1.09 20.76
CA HIS A 116 25.10 -1.72 19.51
C HIS A 116 26.20 -2.65 19.00
N VAL A 117 25.84 -3.91 18.74
CA VAL A 117 26.74 -4.94 18.24
C VAL A 117 26.19 -5.47 16.92
N TYR A 118 27.06 -5.67 15.95
CA TYR A 118 26.71 -6.33 14.69
C TYR A 118 26.68 -7.84 14.91
N VAL A 119 25.51 -8.44 14.68
CA VAL A 119 25.31 -9.88 14.81
C VAL A 119 24.94 -10.43 13.44
N GLU A 120 25.43 -11.62 13.12
CA GLU A 120 25.06 -12.32 11.91
C GLU A 120 23.54 -12.52 11.84
N ASN A 121 22.96 -12.20 10.68
CA ASN A 121 21.55 -12.40 10.46
C ASN A 121 21.32 -13.86 10.02
N ILE A 122 20.79 -14.68 10.93
CA ILE A 122 20.46 -16.08 10.63
C ILE A 122 19.37 -16.13 9.56
N GLN A 123 19.60 -16.95 8.54
CA GLN A 123 18.64 -17.26 7.49
C GLN A 123 18.48 -18.77 7.45
N THR A 124 17.23 -19.19 7.31
CA THR A 124 16.83 -20.58 7.13
C THR A 124 16.15 -20.71 5.77
N VAL A 125 16.06 -21.93 5.26
CA VAL A 125 15.16 -22.25 4.15
C VAL A 125 13.71 -21.93 4.54
N LYS A 126 12.83 -21.89 3.55
CA LYS A 126 11.42 -21.53 3.74
C LYS A 126 10.79 -22.48 4.76
N GLU A 127 10.24 -21.91 5.83
CA GLU A 127 9.35 -22.61 6.76
C GLU A 127 7.91 -22.46 6.21
N PHE A 128 7.11 -23.51 6.29
CA PHE A 128 5.70 -23.45 5.88
C PHE A 128 4.80 -23.29 7.09
N SER A 129 3.83 -22.39 7.01
CA SER A 129 2.77 -22.31 8.01
C SER A 129 1.78 -23.47 7.86
N GLU A 130 1.00 -23.76 8.90
CA GLU A 130 -0.03 -24.80 8.84
C GLU A 130 -1.05 -24.62 7.69
N TRP A 131 -1.44 -23.36 7.43
CA TRP A 131 -2.37 -23.05 6.34
C TRP A 131 -1.76 -23.28 4.96
N GLU A 132 -0.50 -22.89 4.77
CA GLU A 132 0.23 -23.17 3.51
C GLU A 132 0.44 -24.67 3.32
N TRP A 133 0.72 -25.40 4.41
CA TRP A 133 0.92 -26.85 4.37
C TRP A 133 -0.32 -27.63 3.90
N LYS A 134 -1.51 -27.16 4.33
CA LYS A 134 -2.81 -27.73 3.93
C LYS A 134 -3.33 -27.20 2.60
N SER A 135 -2.66 -26.20 2.02
CA SER A 135 -3.13 -25.58 0.78
C SER A 135 -2.89 -26.49 -0.42
N SER A 136 -3.87 -26.56 -1.33
CA SER A 136 -3.73 -27.24 -2.63
C SER A 136 -2.70 -26.56 -3.54
N LYS A 137 -2.30 -25.31 -3.25
CA LYS A 137 -1.29 -24.56 -4.00
C LYS A 137 0.15 -24.97 -3.65
N LEU A 138 0.34 -25.87 -2.69
CA LEU A 138 1.66 -26.31 -2.28
C LEU A 138 2.19 -27.37 -3.25
N GLU A 139 3.13 -26.97 -4.10
CA GLU A 139 3.77 -27.81 -5.12
C GLU A 139 4.82 -28.79 -4.55
N LEU A 140 4.57 -29.33 -3.34
CA LEU A 140 5.45 -30.32 -2.72
C LEU A 140 4.91 -31.74 -2.93
N THR A 141 5.76 -32.62 -3.46
CA THR A 141 5.49 -34.05 -3.59
C THR A 141 5.47 -34.69 -2.20
N GLU A 142 4.75 -35.81 -2.03
CA GLU A 142 4.70 -36.54 -0.75
C GLU A 142 6.08 -36.93 -0.25
N LYS A 143 6.99 -37.34 -1.14
CA LYS A 143 8.40 -37.61 -0.83
C LYS A 143 9.14 -36.39 -0.29
N GLU A 144 8.84 -35.18 -0.78
CA GLU A 144 9.47 -33.96 -0.28
C GLU A 144 8.94 -33.60 1.11
N LYS A 145 7.64 -33.85 1.34
CA LYS A 145 6.98 -33.55 2.61
C LYS A 145 7.55 -34.33 3.79
N THR A 146 8.07 -35.54 3.58
CA THR A 146 8.70 -36.35 4.65
C THR A 146 9.95 -35.69 5.24
N HIS A 147 10.63 -34.81 4.48
CA HIS A 147 11.80 -34.07 4.96
C HIS A 147 11.45 -32.86 5.82
N PHE A 148 10.18 -32.67 6.17
CA PHE A 148 9.72 -31.61 7.06
C PHE A 148 9.15 -32.20 8.34
N TYR A 149 9.47 -31.59 9.47
CA TYR A 149 8.87 -31.92 10.75
C TYR A 149 8.01 -30.78 11.27
N LYS A 150 6.96 -31.15 11.99
CA LYS A 150 6.06 -30.20 12.65
C LYS A 150 6.76 -29.58 13.86
N ARG A 151 6.82 -28.25 13.91
CA ARG A 151 7.41 -27.49 15.02
C ARG A 151 6.47 -26.43 15.53
N GLU A 152 6.24 -26.41 16.83
CA GLU A 152 5.45 -25.37 17.50
C GLU A 152 6.37 -24.27 18.02
N ARG A 153 6.03 -23.02 17.70
CA ARG A 153 6.80 -21.84 18.13
C ARG A 153 5.84 -20.77 18.66
N TRP A 154 6.17 -20.21 19.81
CA TRP A 154 5.46 -19.03 20.33
C TRP A 154 5.68 -17.83 19.41
N CYS A 155 4.59 -17.26 18.88
CA CYS A 155 4.63 -16.06 18.07
C CYS A 155 4.32 -14.84 18.93
N SER A 156 5.33 -14.00 19.20
CA SER A 156 5.17 -12.79 20.03
C SER A 156 4.14 -11.80 19.44
N ASN A 157 4.15 -11.58 18.12
CA ASN A 157 3.24 -10.65 17.45
C ASN A 157 1.77 -11.04 17.61
N CYS A 158 1.46 -12.34 17.56
CA CYS A 158 0.10 -12.84 17.68
C CYS A 158 -0.23 -13.34 19.10
N LYS A 159 0.73 -13.31 20.04
CA LYS A 159 0.64 -13.84 21.41
C LYS A 159 0.02 -15.25 21.47
N ARG A 160 0.40 -16.14 20.54
CA ARG A 160 -0.09 -17.53 20.49
C ARG A 160 0.96 -18.46 19.90
N TYR A 161 0.84 -19.75 20.21
CA TYR A 161 1.60 -20.79 19.51
C TYR A 161 1.16 -20.89 18.06
N LYS A 162 2.15 -21.01 17.17
CA LYS A 162 1.96 -21.28 15.74
C LYS A 162 2.73 -22.54 15.37
N ILE A 163 2.08 -23.35 14.55
CA ILE A 163 2.66 -24.55 13.95
C ILE A 163 3.33 -24.15 12.64
N ASN A 164 4.62 -24.46 12.53
CA ASN A 164 5.41 -24.33 11.31
C ASN A 164 6.00 -25.70 10.95
N TYR A 165 6.07 -26.00 9.66
CA TYR A 165 6.80 -27.15 9.13
C TYR A 165 8.20 -26.71 8.74
N VAL A 166 9.21 -27.33 9.36
CA VAL A 166 10.62 -26.96 9.24
C VAL A 166 11.38 -28.09 8.57
N PHE A 167 12.28 -27.74 7.66
CA PHE A 167 13.14 -28.71 6.98
C PHE A 167 14.08 -29.40 7.97
N ASN A 168 14.16 -30.73 7.89
CA ASN A 168 14.86 -31.57 8.85
C ASN A 168 16.39 -31.55 8.69
N GLU A 169 16.89 -31.39 7.47
CA GLU A 169 18.31 -31.61 7.14
C GLU A 169 19.02 -30.32 6.66
N PRO A 170 19.01 -29.22 7.44
CA PRO A 170 19.49 -27.92 6.98
C PRO A 170 20.97 -27.92 6.57
N TRP A 171 21.75 -28.89 7.04
CA TRP A 171 23.17 -29.05 6.69
C TRP A 171 23.39 -29.40 5.21
N ARG A 172 22.39 -29.93 4.50
CA ARG A 172 22.49 -30.20 3.06
C ARG A 172 22.65 -28.94 2.23
N TYR A 173 22.24 -27.79 2.78
CA TYR A 173 22.30 -26.50 2.11
C TYR A 173 23.31 -25.57 2.79
N VAL A 174 24.06 -24.83 1.97
CA VAL A 174 25.04 -23.84 2.41
C VAL A 174 24.64 -22.48 1.87
N LEU A 175 24.83 -21.44 2.67
CA LEU A 175 24.57 -20.07 2.24
C LEU A 175 25.63 -19.61 1.24
N ARG A 176 25.17 -19.13 0.08
CA ARG A 176 25.99 -18.51 -0.96
C ARG A 176 25.68 -17.02 -1.01
N VAL A 177 26.71 -16.19 -0.97
CA VAL A 177 26.60 -14.75 -1.18
C VAL A 177 27.07 -14.42 -2.60
N SER A 178 26.26 -13.67 -3.33
CA SER A 178 26.57 -13.20 -4.69
C SER A 178 26.26 -11.71 -4.83
N PRO A 179 26.91 -10.98 -5.76
CA PRO A 179 26.54 -9.60 -6.05
C PRO A 179 25.11 -9.55 -6.61
N TYR A 180 24.34 -8.55 -6.18
CA TYR A 180 23.02 -8.26 -6.74
C TYR A 180 23.18 -7.16 -7.79
N VAL A 181 23.14 -7.57 -9.05
CA VAL A 181 23.32 -6.72 -10.23
C VAL A 181 21.97 -6.41 -10.84
N ILE A 182 21.72 -5.13 -11.10
CA ILE A 182 20.55 -4.67 -11.83
C ILE A 182 20.92 -4.53 -13.29
N THR A 183 20.18 -5.24 -14.14
CA THR A 183 20.39 -5.29 -15.59
C THR A 183 19.27 -4.58 -16.36
N HIS A 184 18.09 -4.45 -15.76
CA HIS A 184 16.93 -3.84 -16.39
C HIS A 184 16.37 -2.72 -15.50
N THR A 185 15.70 -1.76 -16.15
CA THR A 185 14.91 -0.72 -15.49
C THR A 185 13.54 -0.62 -16.10
N GLN A 186 12.57 -0.11 -15.35
CA GLN A 186 11.24 0.14 -15.86
C GLN A 186 11.31 1.23 -16.94
N MET A 187 10.66 1.03 -18.09
CA MET A 187 10.46 2.10 -19.06
C MET A 187 9.70 3.26 -18.40
N VAL A 188 10.05 4.50 -18.76
CA VAL A 188 9.39 5.72 -18.31
C VAL A 188 8.71 6.36 -19.50
N ASP A 189 7.39 6.56 -19.40
CA ASP A 189 6.59 7.29 -20.38
C ASP A 189 6.27 8.68 -19.81
N SER A 190 6.77 9.73 -20.46
CA SER A 190 6.62 11.11 -19.99
C SER A 190 5.16 11.57 -19.94
N ASP A 191 4.36 11.18 -20.93
CA ASP A 191 2.98 11.61 -21.04
C ASP A 191 2.12 10.96 -19.96
N LEU A 192 2.40 9.67 -19.68
CA LEU A 192 1.75 8.93 -18.62
C LEU A 192 2.10 9.50 -17.23
N GLU A 193 3.39 9.78 -16.96
CA GLU A 193 3.81 10.38 -15.67
C GLU A 193 3.21 11.78 -15.49
N SER A 194 3.15 12.58 -16.55
CA SER A 194 2.51 13.91 -16.53
C SER A 194 1.01 13.81 -16.18
N GLN A 195 0.29 12.85 -16.77
CA GLN A 195 -1.12 12.61 -16.47
C GLN A 195 -1.34 12.17 -15.02
N ILE A 196 -0.50 11.26 -14.49
CA ILE A 196 -0.55 10.84 -13.09
C ILE A 196 -0.33 12.05 -12.19
N GLN A 197 0.71 12.84 -12.47
CA GLN A 197 1.06 14.01 -11.67
C GLN A 197 -0.05 15.06 -11.68
N PHE A 198 -0.70 15.30 -12.82
CA PHE A 198 -1.82 16.21 -12.93
C PHE A 198 -3.00 15.79 -12.02
N ILE A 199 -3.38 14.50 -12.07
CA ILE A 199 -4.46 13.96 -11.23
C ILE A 199 -4.10 14.03 -9.75
N ASP A 200 -2.87 13.65 -9.39
CA ASP A 200 -2.40 13.70 -8.01
C ASP A 200 -2.41 15.14 -7.48
N ASN A 201 -1.93 16.11 -8.26
CA ASN A 201 -1.98 17.53 -7.90
C ASN A 201 -3.42 18.01 -7.67
N TYR A 202 -4.35 17.63 -8.54
CA TYR A 202 -5.76 17.97 -8.39
C TYR A 202 -6.37 17.37 -7.11
N ILE A 203 -6.08 16.09 -6.81
CA ILE A 203 -6.57 15.42 -5.59
C ILE A 203 -6.01 16.09 -4.34
N VAL A 204 -4.71 16.38 -4.33
CA VAL A 204 -4.00 16.94 -3.17
C VAL A 204 -4.45 18.37 -2.90
N ASN A 205 -4.43 19.23 -3.92
CA ASN A 205 -4.80 20.65 -3.77
C ASN A 205 -6.24 20.84 -3.31
N ASN A 206 -7.16 19.96 -3.73
CA ASN A 206 -8.56 20.02 -3.35
C ASN A 206 -8.92 19.11 -2.16
N HIS A 207 -7.92 18.49 -1.53
CA HIS A 207 -8.08 17.56 -0.40
C HIS A 207 -9.13 16.45 -0.65
N LEU A 208 -9.22 15.91 -1.87
CA LEU A 208 -10.32 15.02 -2.28
C LEU A 208 -10.14 13.56 -1.83
N ARG A 209 -8.93 13.18 -1.43
CA ARG A 209 -8.55 11.78 -1.10
C ARG A 209 -9.46 11.15 -0.05
N TYR A 210 -9.84 11.90 0.99
CA TYR A 210 -10.73 11.37 2.03
C TYR A 210 -12.15 11.10 1.52
N LYS A 211 -12.69 11.99 0.65
CA LYS A 211 -14.02 11.82 0.04
C LYS A 211 -14.03 10.60 -0.86
N ILE A 212 -13.02 10.49 -1.73
CA ILE A 212 -12.85 9.34 -2.63
C ILE A 212 -12.81 8.03 -1.83
N ASN A 213 -11.96 7.95 -0.79
CA ASN A 213 -11.85 6.74 0.03
C ASN A 213 -13.16 6.39 0.74
N ARG A 214 -13.89 7.39 1.26
CA ARG A 214 -15.19 7.17 1.90
C ARG A 214 -16.25 6.64 0.94
N LEU A 215 -16.26 7.15 -0.30
CA LEU A 215 -17.21 6.70 -1.33
C LEU A 215 -16.96 5.26 -1.76
N ILE A 216 -15.70 4.82 -1.81
CA ILE A 216 -15.32 3.50 -2.36
C ILE A 216 -15.25 2.41 -1.29
N HIS A 217 -14.65 2.72 -0.15
CA HIS A 217 -14.37 1.73 0.89
C HIS A 217 -15.34 1.82 2.08
N GLY A 218 -16.33 2.72 2.02
CA GLY A 218 -17.31 2.97 3.10
C GLY A 218 -16.70 3.62 4.36
N THR A 219 -15.37 3.67 4.46
CA THR A 219 -14.61 4.24 5.56
C THR A 219 -13.45 5.05 5.00
N SER A 220 -13.09 6.14 5.67
CA SER A 220 -11.87 6.89 5.35
C SER A 220 -10.99 6.92 6.58
N HIS A 221 -9.86 6.21 6.56
CA HIS A 221 -8.81 6.43 7.55
C HIS A 221 -8.20 7.81 7.29
N LYS A 222 -8.49 8.79 8.15
CA LYS A 222 -7.76 10.06 8.18
C LYS A 222 -6.38 9.77 8.73
N TRP A 223 -5.35 9.83 7.89
CA TRP A 223 -3.97 9.77 8.35
C TRP A 223 -3.61 11.11 9.00
N SER A 224 -3.36 11.09 10.32
CA SER A 224 -2.99 12.26 11.14
C SER A 224 -1.80 13.06 10.59
N TYR A 225 -0.93 12.44 9.77
CA TYR A 225 0.22 13.10 9.15
C TYR A 225 -0.12 14.33 8.29
N TYR A 226 -1.32 14.37 7.68
CA TYR A 226 -1.79 15.51 6.87
C TYR A 226 -2.66 16.51 7.67
N GLU A 227 -2.71 16.40 9.01
CA GLU A 227 -3.45 17.33 9.90
C GLU A 227 -2.76 18.68 10.11
N LYS A 228 -1.53 18.86 9.63
CA LYS A 228 -0.93 20.19 9.64
C LYS A 228 -1.69 21.04 8.63
N GLU A 229 -2.53 21.93 9.16
CA GLU A 229 -3.21 22.97 8.40
C GLU A 229 -2.29 23.54 7.33
N ASN A 230 -2.77 23.52 6.09
CA ASN A 230 -2.09 24.14 4.97
C ASN A 230 -1.70 25.56 5.41
N PRO A 231 -0.41 25.96 5.37
CA PRO A 231 0.00 27.26 5.89
C PRO A 231 -0.76 28.44 5.23
N LYS A 232 -1.29 28.23 4.02
CA LYS A 232 -2.16 29.19 3.29
C LYS A 232 -3.59 29.29 3.83
N GLU A 233 -4.05 28.31 4.61
CA GLU A 233 -5.40 28.22 5.18
C GLU A 233 -5.44 28.55 6.69
N ARG A 234 -4.29 28.95 7.27
CA ARG A 234 -4.27 29.51 8.63
C ARG A 234 -4.96 30.86 8.62
N SER A 235 -6.23 30.90 9.01
CA SER A 235 -6.92 32.17 9.18
C SER A 235 -6.25 32.95 10.33
N PRO A 236 -5.90 34.23 10.15
CA PRO A 236 -5.29 35.06 11.20
C PRO A 236 -6.25 35.32 12.37
N ILE A 237 -7.51 34.94 12.20
CA ILE A 237 -8.62 35.07 13.16
C ILE A 237 -8.81 33.78 13.95
N LYS A 238 -8.16 32.68 13.56
CA LYS A 238 -8.35 31.38 14.20
C LYS A 238 -7.93 31.43 15.67
N ASN A 239 -8.79 30.91 16.54
CA ASN A 239 -8.60 30.87 18.00
C ASN A 239 -8.53 32.25 18.69
N LYS A 240 -8.82 33.35 17.99
CA LYS A 240 -9.02 34.65 18.63
C LYS A 240 -10.47 34.75 19.13
N SER A 241 -10.64 35.24 20.35
CA SER A 241 -11.97 35.56 20.88
C SER A 241 -12.54 36.78 20.16
N LEU A 242 -13.87 36.90 20.11
CA LEU A 242 -14.57 38.04 19.52
C LEU A 242 -14.09 39.38 20.12
N GLN A 243 -13.81 39.38 21.43
CA GLN A 243 -13.30 40.54 22.15
C GLN A 243 -11.86 40.91 21.73
N ALA A 244 -10.99 39.93 21.51
CA ALA A 244 -9.64 40.17 21.03
C ALA A 244 -9.61 40.73 19.59
N LEU A 245 -10.56 40.31 18.74
CA LEU A 245 -10.71 40.85 17.39
C LEU A 245 -11.24 42.29 17.41
N TYR A 246 -12.19 42.58 18.31
CA TYR A 246 -12.73 43.93 18.48
C TYR A 246 -11.67 44.91 18.99
N GLN A 247 -10.84 44.49 19.95
CA GLN A 247 -9.73 45.30 20.44
C GLN A 247 -8.71 45.60 19.34
N GLN A 248 -8.33 44.59 18.54
CA GLN A 248 -7.43 44.78 17.38
C GLN A 248 -7.98 45.80 16.38
N TYR A 249 -9.29 45.76 16.10
CA TYR A 249 -9.93 46.72 15.21
C TYR A 249 -9.92 48.15 15.77
N VAL A 250 -10.11 48.31 17.08
CA VAL A 250 -10.06 49.63 17.74
C VAL A 250 -8.63 50.17 17.73
N ASP A 251 -7.64 49.31 18.01
CA ASP A 251 -6.22 49.70 18.04
C ASP A 251 -5.66 50.07 16.64
N GLU A 252 -6.23 49.52 15.56
CA GLU A 252 -5.85 49.85 14.17
C GLU A 252 -6.51 51.15 13.64
N MET A 253 -7.54 51.65 14.33
CA MET A 253 -8.30 52.86 13.95
C MET A 253 -7.80 54.14 14.66
N ILE A 254 -6.77 54.02 15.51
CA ILE A 254 -6.07 55.10 16.22
C ILE A 254 -4.72 55.34 15.54
#